data_AF-A0A090S1I7-F1
#
_entry.id   AF-A0A090S1I7-F1
#
_cell.length_a   1.000
_cell.length_b   1.000
_cell.length_c   1.000
_cell.angle_alpha   90.00
_cell.angle_beta   90.00
_cell.angle_gamma   90.00
#
_symmetry.space_group_name_H-M   'P 1'
#
loop_
_entity.id
_entity.type
_entity.pdbx_description
1 polymer ?
#
loop_
_entity_poly.entity_id
_entity_poly.type
_entity_poly.pdbx_seq_one_letter_code
_entity_poly.pdbx_strand_id
1 'polypeptide(L)'
;MDDMGYEIMFDTATFWTSRLDWLEDRNMWGICNVIGPDEYKEHIDNNAFTNYMAVENIKLAIRYYEDLEASNPELLAKLSDKLNLVEARQMWLNRVDNIYLPQPRAEDKVIPQDDTYLQKEIIDLTKYKEQPFVGGLFQDYNLEQVNEMQVSKQADIMVLFLQQEDKFDLETKLANWNYYEPKTLHDSSLSLSTHSVLASDVGNPELSYDLFQQAASIDIGQNMKSSDHGIHAASIGGMWQCVVYGFGGVRMLGGKLRIN
;
A
#
# COMPACT_ATOMS: atom_id res chain seq x y z
N MET A 1 -16.23 13.66 -12.21
CA MET A 1 -15.82 14.10 -10.87
C MET A 1 -16.99 14.73 -10.14
N ASP A 2 -17.74 15.60 -10.82
CA ASP A 2 -18.80 16.46 -10.29
C ASP A 2 -19.90 15.74 -9.51
N ASP A 3 -20.38 14.58 -10.00
CA ASP A 3 -21.55 13.92 -9.39
C ASP A 3 -21.24 13.21 -8.06
N MET A 4 -20.04 12.64 -7.92
CA MET A 4 -19.70 11.73 -6.79
C MET A 4 -18.23 11.79 -6.35
N GLY A 5 -17.30 12.11 -7.26
CA GLY A 5 -15.87 11.98 -7.02
C GLY A 5 -15.36 12.97 -5.99
N TYR A 6 -15.76 14.24 -6.09
CA TYR A 6 -15.33 15.27 -5.14
C TYR A 6 -15.79 14.99 -3.71
N GLU A 7 -17.04 14.55 -3.54
CA GLU A 7 -17.58 14.17 -2.23
C GLU A 7 -16.75 13.06 -1.59
N ILE A 8 -16.45 11.98 -2.31
CA ILE A 8 -15.61 10.88 -1.81
C ILE A 8 -14.22 11.40 -1.40
N MET A 9 -13.59 12.22 -2.23
CA MET A 9 -12.25 12.72 -1.95
C MET A 9 -12.21 13.64 -0.73
N PHE A 10 -13.16 14.56 -0.61
CA PHE A 10 -13.21 15.50 0.51
C PHE A 10 -13.59 14.81 1.83
N ASP A 11 -14.54 13.89 1.80
CA ASP A 11 -14.96 13.18 3.00
C ASP A 11 -13.84 12.27 3.53
N THR A 12 -13.16 11.54 2.63
CA THR A 12 -12.02 10.69 3.03
C THR A 12 -10.80 11.48 3.48
N ALA A 13 -10.51 12.66 2.90
CA ALA A 13 -9.46 13.55 3.42
C ALA A 13 -9.79 14.09 4.83
N THR A 14 -11.06 14.40 5.08
CA THR A 14 -11.55 14.79 6.42
C THR A 14 -11.37 13.67 7.42
N PHE A 15 -11.75 12.44 7.05
CA PHE A 15 -11.51 11.25 7.86
C PHE A 15 -10.03 11.09 8.21
N TRP A 16 -9.12 11.08 7.22
CA TRP A 16 -7.70 10.90 7.48
C TRP A 16 -7.12 11.98 8.38
N THR A 17 -7.50 13.23 8.15
CA THR A 17 -7.04 14.35 8.96
C THR A 17 -7.56 14.27 10.41
N SER A 18 -8.77 13.72 10.60
CA SER A 18 -9.34 13.47 11.93
C SER A 18 -8.67 12.33 12.69
N ARG A 19 -8.03 11.39 11.97
CA ARG A 19 -7.36 10.22 12.56
C ARG A 19 -5.94 10.51 13.04
N LEU A 20 -5.42 11.71 12.76
CA LEU A 20 -4.08 12.13 13.12
C LEU A 20 -3.93 12.29 14.63
N ASP A 21 -2.93 11.62 15.18
CA ASP A 21 -2.48 11.74 16.56
C ASP A 21 -1.21 12.61 16.61
N TRP A 22 -1.08 13.46 17.61
CA TRP A 22 0.14 14.28 17.75
C TRP A 22 1.26 13.45 18.39
N LEU A 23 2.40 13.35 17.71
CA LEU A 23 3.59 12.64 18.15
C LEU A 23 4.55 13.62 18.84
N GLU A 24 4.53 13.66 20.17
CA GLU A 24 5.34 14.61 20.96
C GLU A 24 6.86 14.41 20.77
N ASP A 25 7.30 13.19 20.56
CA ASP A 25 8.71 12.83 20.33
C ASP A 25 9.25 13.34 18.99
N ARG A 26 8.36 13.56 18.01
CA ARG A 26 8.72 14.00 16.64
C ARG A 26 8.27 15.42 16.33
N ASN A 27 7.36 16.00 17.13
CA ASN A 27 6.70 17.27 16.84
C ASN A 27 5.98 17.23 15.46
N MET A 28 5.34 16.09 15.17
CA MET A 28 4.66 15.78 13.92
C MET A 28 3.31 15.09 14.19
N TRP A 29 2.44 15.06 13.18
CA TRP A 29 1.25 14.22 13.18
C TRP A 29 1.59 12.79 12.75
N GLY A 30 1.01 11.79 13.42
CA GLY A 30 1.12 10.38 13.07
C GLY A 30 -0.25 9.74 12.87
N ILE A 31 -0.25 8.49 12.41
CA ILE A 31 -1.45 7.65 12.38
C ILE A 31 -1.12 6.42 13.22
N CYS A 32 -1.65 6.38 14.44
CA CYS A 32 -1.34 5.36 15.42
C CYS A 32 -2.42 4.28 15.48
N ASN A 33 -2.08 3.10 15.99
CA ASN A 33 -2.98 1.96 16.22
C ASN A 33 -3.79 1.60 14.97
N VAL A 34 -3.08 1.17 13.92
CA VAL A 34 -3.62 0.75 12.63
C VAL A 34 -3.16 -0.65 12.24
N ILE A 35 -3.72 -1.15 11.14
CA ILE A 35 -3.29 -2.33 10.40
C ILE A 35 -3.00 -1.85 8.98
N GLY A 36 -1.80 -2.13 8.47
CA GLY A 36 -1.45 -1.86 7.07
C GLY A 36 -2.01 -2.91 6.11
N PRO A 37 -1.62 -2.90 4.83
CA PRO A 37 -1.87 -4.02 3.92
C PRO A 37 -1.37 -5.38 4.46
N ASP A 38 -0.28 -5.39 5.21
CA ASP A 38 0.17 -6.59 5.92
C ASP A 38 -0.64 -6.83 7.20
N GLU A 39 -1.70 -7.62 7.09
CA GLU A 39 -2.60 -7.96 8.20
C GLU A 39 -1.94 -8.80 9.32
N TYR A 40 -0.69 -9.23 9.15
CA TYR A 40 0.07 -9.85 10.24
C TYR A 40 0.65 -8.84 11.22
N LYS A 41 0.44 -7.53 11.00
CA LYS A 41 0.92 -6.45 11.86
C LYS A 41 -0.25 -5.64 12.38
N GLU A 42 -0.68 -5.97 13.59
CA GLU A 42 -1.78 -5.32 14.28
C GLU A 42 -1.28 -4.33 15.32
N HIS A 43 -2.10 -3.30 15.59
CA HIS A 43 -1.81 -2.27 16.61
C HIS A 43 -0.47 -1.56 16.40
N ILE A 44 -0.09 -1.37 15.15
CA ILE A 44 1.14 -0.67 14.77
C ILE A 44 0.90 0.82 14.58
N ASP A 45 1.97 1.59 14.71
CA ASP A 45 1.97 3.04 14.49
C ASP A 45 2.73 3.38 13.22
N ASN A 46 2.25 4.40 12.52
CA ASN A 46 2.93 5.03 11.40
C ASN A 46 3.28 4.06 10.26
N ASN A 47 2.35 3.16 9.91
CA ASN A 47 2.52 2.30 8.75
C ASN A 47 2.83 3.13 7.49
N ALA A 48 3.92 2.80 6.80
CA ALA A 48 4.40 3.57 5.66
C ALA A 48 3.34 3.67 4.56
N PHE A 49 2.73 2.56 4.13
CA PHE A 49 1.68 2.60 3.12
C PHE A 49 0.53 3.53 3.55
N THR A 50 0.02 3.35 4.77
CA THR A 50 -1.10 4.10 5.31
C THR A 50 -0.81 5.61 5.35
N ASN A 51 0.33 6.01 5.92
CA ASN A 51 0.67 7.43 6.05
C ASN A 51 0.89 8.10 4.69
N TYR A 52 1.60 7.44 3.76
CA TYR A 52 1.80 7.99 2.41
C TYR A 52 0.49 8.13 1.64
N MET A 53 -0.39 7.14 1.70
CA MET A 53 -1.69 7.19 1.01
C MET A 53 -2.65 8.19 1.65
N ALA A 54 -2.62 8.37 2.98
CA ALA A 54 -3.38 9.41 3.68
C ALA A 54 -2.93 10.81 3.25
N VAL A 55 -1.62 11.06 3.20
CA VAL A 55 -1.06 12.34 2.71
C VAL A 55 -1.45 12.57 1.26
N GLU A 56 -1.35 11.56 0.39
CA GLU A 56 -1.74 11.70 -1.02
C GLU A 56 -3.22 12.05 -1.16
N ASN A 57 -4.10 11.39 -0.39
CA ASN A 57 -5.52 11.70 -0.38
C ASN A 57 -5.78 13.15 0.05
N ILE A 58 -5.20 13.58 1.18
CA ILE A 58 -5.39 14.95 1.68
C ILE A 58 -4.87 15.99 0.67
N LYS A 59 -3.70 15.75 0.06
CA LYS A 59 -3.17 16.63 -0.99
C LYS A 59 -4.05 16.66 -2.24
N LEU A 60 -4.63 15.52 -2.62
CA LEU A 60 -5.56 15.43 -3.73
C LEU A 60 -6.85 16.23 -3.46
N ALA A 61 -7.39 16.12 -2.25
CA ALA A 61 -8.55 16.89 -1.81
C ALA A 61 -8.28 18.40 -1.79
N ILE A 62 -7.11 18.84 -1.29
CA ILE A 62 -6.73 20.27 -1.31
C ILE A 62 -6.70 20.78 -2.76
N ARG A 63 -6.02 20.07 -3.66
CA ARG A 63 -5.96 20.43 -5.08
C ARG A 63 -7.35 20.48 -5.71
N TYR A 64 -8.18 19.47 -5.49
CA TYR A 64 -9.53 19.43 -6.05
C TYR A 64 -10.46 20.51 -5.50
N TYR A 65 -10.27 20.92 -4.25
CA TYR A 65 -10.96 22.08 -3.69
C TYR A 65 -10.57 23.34 -4.48
N GLU A 66 -9.27 23.57 -4.70
CA GLU A 66 -8.75 24.73 -5.42
C GLU A 66 -9.18 24.74 -6.89
N ASP A 67 -9.15 23.59 -7.55
CA ASP A 67 -9.64 23.42 -8.92
C ASP A 67 -11.13 23.77 -9.01
N LEU A 68 -11.96 23.32 -8.05
CA LEU A 68 -13.38 23.64 -8.01
C LEU A 68 -13.66 25.12 -7.68
N GLU A 69 -12.87 25.72 -6.79
CA GLU A 69 -12.98 27.13 -6.46
C GLU A 69 -12.80 28.00 -7.71
N ALA A 70 -11.86 27.62 -8.59
CA ALA A 70 -11.61 28.30 -9.85
C ALA A 70 -12.62 27.96 -10.96
N SER A 71 -13.06 26.70 -11.06
CA SER A 71 -13.81 26.20 -12.23
C SER A 71 -15.32 26.07 -12.03
N ASN A 72 -15.79 25.76 -10.82
CA ASN A 72 -17.20 25.51 -10.51
C ASN A 72 -17.55 25.85 -9.04
N PRO A 73 -17.56 27.15 -8.69
CA PRO A 73 -17.80 27.60 -7.32
C PRO A 73 -19.21 27.28 -6.79
N GLU A 74 -20.21 27.11 -7.66
CA GLU A 74 -21.56 26.72 -7.24
C GLU A 74 -21.60 25.28 -6.70
N LEU A 75 -20.90 24.35 -7.37
CA LEU A 75 -20.76 22.99 -6.87
C LEU A 75 -19.96 22.95 -5.56
N LEU A 76 -18.87 23.72 -5.48
CA LEU A 76 -18.08 23.82 -4.26
C LEU A 76 -18.94 24.32 -3.09
N ALA A 77 -19.79 25.33 -3.28
CA ALA A 77 -20.69 25.82 -2.25
C ALA A 77 -21.65 24.72 -1.76
N LYS A 78 -22.27 23.96 -2.68
CA LYS A 78 -23.17 22.84 -2.32
C LYS A 78 -22.45 21.76 -1.52
N LEU A 79 -21.24 21.38 -1.94
CA LEU A 79 -20.43 20.39 -1.23
C LEU A 79 -19.94 20.93 0.12
N SER A 80 -19.61 22.22 0.19
CA SER A 80 -19.20 22.90 1.41
C SER A 80 -20.30 22.90 2.45
N ASP A 81 -21.54 23.18 2.06
CA ASP A 81 -22.70 23.14 2.95
C ASP A 81 -22.97 21.71 3.46
N LYS A 82 -22.75 20.69 2.61
CA LYS A 82 -22.99 19.29 2.96
C LYS A 82 -21.93 18.70 3.88
N LEU A 83 -20.65 19.00 3.63
CA LEU A 83 -19.50 18.35 4.26
C LEU A 83 -18.72 19.26 5.22
N ASN A 84 -19.19 20.50 5.44
CA ASN A 84 -18.50 21.51 6.25
C ASN A 84 -17.06 21.79 5.75
N LEU A 85 -16.91 22.00 4.43
CA LEU A 85 -15.58 22.02 3.79
C LEU A 85 -14.71 23.21 4.19
N VAL A 86 -15.29 24.32 4.65
CA VAL A 86 -14.50 25.48 5.11
C VAL A 86 -13.62 25.09 6.30
N GLU A 87 -14.19 24.42 7.31
CA GLU A 87 -13.46 23.95 8.48
C GLU A 87 -12.53 22.77 8.11
N ALA A 88 -13.04 21.83 7.32
CA ALA A 88 -12.26 20.67 6.88
C ALA A 88 -11.00 21.10 6.13
N ARG A 89 -11.11 22.02 5.16
CA ARG A 89 -9.98 22.55 4.40
C ARG A 89 -8.93 23.20 5.29
N GLN A 90 -9.34 23.99 6.27
CA GLN A 90 -8.40 24.60 7.21
C GLN A 90 -7.64 23.54 8.00
N MET A 91 -8.33 22.49 8.43
CA MET A 91 -7.72 21.37 9.14
C MET A 91 -6.74 20.60 8.24
N TRP A 92 -7.10 20.33 6.98
CA TRP A 92 -6.23 19.67 6.00
C TRP A 92 -4.93 20.44 5.79
N LEU A 93 -5.03 21.74 5.48
CA LEU A 93 -3.88 22.61 5.22
C LEU A 93 -2.94 22.74 6.43
N ASN A 94 -3.50 22.79 7.64
CA ASN A 94 -2.71 22.95 8.86
C ASN A 94 -1.91 21.69 9.24
N ARG A 95 -2.31 20.51 8.76
CA ARG A 95 -1.74 19.24 9.22
C ARG A 95 -0.94 18.50 8.15
N VAL A 96 -1.35 18.55 6.88
CA VAL A 96 -0.87 17.67 5.81
C VAL A 96 0.65 17.68 5.61
N ASP A 97 1.28 18.85 5.70
CA ASP A 97 2.72 18.99 5.49
C ASP A 97 3.55 18.61 6.72
N ASN A 98 2.90 18.34 7.86
CA ASN A 98 3.55 17.90 9.10
C ASN A 98 3.11 16.48 9.51
N ILE A 99 2.63 15.66 8.58
CA ILE A 99 2.37 14.22 8.81
C ILE A 99 3.70 13.46 8.65
N TYR A 100 4.01 12.61 9.62
CA TYR A 100 5.18 11.75 9.62
C TYR A 100 5.07 10.71 8.50
N LEU A 101 6.10 10.67 7.65
CA LEU A 101 6.24 9.69 6.59
C LEU A 101 7.52 8.90 6.85
N PRO A 102 7.48 7.57 7.07
CA PRO A 102 8.68 6.75 7.15
C PRO A 102 9.60 7.01 5.95
N GLN A 103 10.88 7.28 6.23
CA GLN A 103 11.88 7.60 5.21
C GLN A 103 12.85 6.42 5.03
N PRO A 104 13.46 6.27 3.84
CA PRO A 104 14.56 5.34 3.64
C PRO A 104 15.68 5.61 4.64
N ARG A 105 16.12 4.57 5.36
CA ARG A 105 17.26 4.66 6.27
C ARG A 105 18.55 5.02 5.55
N ALA A 106 19.44 5.74 6.21
CA ALA A 106 20.67 6.24 5.59
C ALA A 106 21.67 5.11 5.28
N GLU A 107 21.66 4.06 6.10
CA GLU A 107 22.60 2.95 6.07
C GLU A 107 22.32 1.93 4.95
N ASP A 108 21.05 1.68 4.64
CA ASP A 108 20.66 0.58 3.75
C ASP A 108 19.45 0.89 2.85
N LYS A 109 18.90 2.11 2.93
CA LYS A 109 17.73 2.56 2.15
C LYS A 109 16.42 1.79 2.43
N VAL A 110 16.39 0.89 3.42
CA VAL A 110 15.16 0.22 3.82
C VAL A 110 14.22 1.24 4.46
N ILE A 111 12.96 1.27 4.03
CA ILE A 111 11.90 2.08 4.62
C ILE A 111 11.26 1.22 5.72
N PRO A 112 11.21 1.68 6.97
CA PRO A 112 10.45 0.98 8.01
C PRO A 112 8.98 0.85 7.61
N GLN A 113 8.47 -0.39 7.57
CA GLN A 113 7.05 -0.67 7.32
C GLN A 113 6.15 0.02 8.35
N ASP A 114 6.61 0.06 9.60
CA ASP A 114 6.00 0.75 10.73
C ASP A 114 7.10 1.06 11.79
N ASP A 115 6.72 1.71 12.87
CA ASP A 115 7.66 2.13 13.93
C ASP A 115 8.39 0.97 14.64
N THR A 116 7.86 -0.26 14.54
CA THR A 116 8.31 -1.45 15.31
C THR A 116 8.81 -2.62 14.45
N TYR A 117 8.49 -2.64 13.15
CA TYR A 117 8.75 -3.81 12.29
C TYR A 117 10.21 -4.27 12.32
N LEU A 118 11.15 -3.33 12.22
CA LEU A 118 12.57 -3.64 12.05
C LEU A 118 13.22 -4.17 13.34
N GLN A 119 12.54 -4.04 14.48
CA GLN A 119 12.97 -4.54 15.78
C GLN A 119 12.41 -5.94 16.10
N LYS A 120 11.42 -6.41 15.33
CA LYS A 120 10.77 -7.72 15.50
C LYS A 120 11.71 -8.88 15.17
N GLU A 121 11.38 -10.07 15.67
CA GLU A 121 12.19 -11.28 15.50
C GLU A 121 12.24 -11.73 14.05
N ILE A 122 13.42 -12.11 13.55
CA ILE A 122 13.57 -12.74 12.24
C ILE A 122 13.53 -14.25 12.45
N ILE A 123 12.63 -14.93 11.74
CA ILE A 123 12.51 -16.39 11.76
C ILE A 123 12.83 -16.99 10.38
N ASP A 124 13.17 -18.27 10.34
CA ASP A 124 13.33 -19.02 9.09
C ASP A 124 11.96 -19.34 8.49
N LEU A 125 11.69 -18.77 7.31
CA LEU A 125 10.45 -18.95 6.58
C LEU A 125 10.48 -20.07 5.54
N THR A 126 11.62 -20.73 5.35
CA THR A 126 11.84 -21.72 4.27
C THR A 126 10.72 -22.77 4.25
N LYS A 127 10.44 -23.39 5.40
CA LYS A 127 9.41 -24.44 5.50
C LYS A 127 7.99 -23.94 5.18
N TYR A 128 7.69 -22.66 5.43
CA TYR A 128 6.38 -22.08 5.16
C TYR A 128 6.25 -21.60 3.71
N LYS A 129 7.32 -21.10 3.09
CA LYS A 129 7.34 -20.73 1.66
C LYS A 129 7.28 -21.96 0.74
N GLU A 130 7.77 -23.11 1.17
CA GLU A 130 7.77 -24.36 0.38
C GLU A 130 6.47 -25.17 0.46
N GLN A 131 5.52 -24.77 1.31
CA GLN A 131 4.31 -25.55 1.55
C GLN A 131 3.27 -25.35 0.42
N PRO A 132 2.42 -26.35 0.11
CA PRO A 132 1.50 -26.26 -1.04
C PRO A 132 0.19 -25.50 -0.75
N PHE A 133 0.05 -24.90 0.44
CA PHE A 133 -1.15 -24.19 0.89
C PHE A 133 -0.82 -22.91 1.66
N VAL A 134 -1.75 -21.97 1.74
CA VAL A 134 -1.55 -20.72 2.50
C VAL A 134 -1.84 -20.90 3.98
N GLY A 135 -1.20 -20.09 4.83
CA GLY A 135 -1.50 -20.01 6.25
C GLY A 135 -0.91 -21.12 7.12
N GLY A 136 0.05 -21.91 6.61
CA GLY A 136 0.73 -22.92 7.42
C GLY A 136 1.55 -22.36 8.58
N LEU A 137 1.93 -21.08 8.54
CA LEU A 137 2.53 -20.37 9.69
C LEU A 137 1.63 -20.46 10.94
N PHE A 138 0.31 -20.43 10.77
CA PHE A 138 -0.65 -20.47 11.89
C PHE A 138 -0.87 -21.86 12.48
N GLN A 139 -0.20 -22.88 11.96
CA GLN A 139 -0.16 -24.20 12.61
C GLN A 139 0.85 -24.23 13.76
N ASP A 140 1.87 -23.37 13.72
CA ASP A 140 2.94 -23.31 14.71
C ASP A 140 2.85 -22.07 15.62
N TYR A 141 2.29 -20.98 15.12
CA TYR A 141 2.19 -19.70 15.84
C TYR A 141 0.76 -19.14 15.82
N ASN A 142 0.40 -18.39 16.85
CA ASN A 142 -0.82 -17.57 16.83
C ASN A 142 -0.53 -16.16 16.28
N LEU A 143 -1.58 -15.36 16.05
CA LEU A 143 -1.43 -14.02 15.48
C LEU A 143 -0.62 -13.06 16.37
N GLU A 144 -0.74 -13.16 17.69
CA GLU A 144 0.05 -12.35 18.63
C GLU A 144 1.55 -12.62 18.47
N GLN A 145 1.94 -13.89 18.32
CA GLN A 145 3.33 -14.28 18.07
C GLN A 145 3.81 -13.84 16.69
N VAL A 146 3.00 -14.05 15.65
CA VAL A 146 3.33 -13.62 14.27
C VAL A 146 3.45 -12.10 14.17
N ASN A 147 2.66 -11.36 14.95
CA ASN A 147 2.76 -9.92 15.04
C ASN A 147 4.17 -9.52 15.45
N GLU A 148 4.82 -10.24 16.37
CA GLU A 148 6.18 -9.94 16.86
C GLU A 148 7.33 -10.48 15.98
N MET A 149 7.02 -10.95 14.76
CA MET A 149 8.00 -11.46 13.80
C MET A 149 8.04 -10.62 12.53
N GLN A 150 9.20 -10.57 11.87
CA GLN A 150 9.36 -9.96 10.55
C GLN A 150 8.89 -10.91 9.45
N VAL A 151 7.58 -11.14 9.44
CA VAL A 151 6.87 -11.99 8.48
C VAL A 151 5.65 -11.23 8.00
N SER A 152 5.45 -11.22 6.69
CA SER A 152 4.38 -10.47 6.05
C SER A 152 3.44 -11.38 5.28
N LYS A 153 2.14 -11.15 5.45
CA LYS A 153 1.07 -11.87 4.72
C LYS A 153 1.14 -11.55 3.23
N GLN A 154 1.32 -10.28 2.91
CA GLN A 154 1.23 -9.73 1.55
C GLN A 154 2.06 -8.44 1.40
N ALA A 155 2.06 -7.88 0.19
CA ALA A 155 2.72 -6.62 -0.11
C ALA A 155 2.21 -5.45 0.77
N ASP A 156 3.13 -4.77 1.46
CA ASP A 156 2.89 -3.51 2.20
C ASP A 156 3.75 -2.36 1.64
N ILE A 157 5.07 -2.37 1.91
CA ILE A 157 6.01 -1.46 1.23
C ILE A 157 6.00 -1.66 -0.29
N MET A 158 5.82 -2.89 -0.76
CA MET A 158 5.74 -3.18 -2.18
C MET A 158 4.52 -2.49 -2.82
N VAL A 159 3.33 -2.56 -2.21
CA VAL A 159 2.16 -1.88 -2.78
C VAL A 159 2.29 -0.35 -2.66
N LEU A 160 3.03 0.17 -1.67
CA LEU A 160 3.40 1.59 -1.64
C LEU A 160 4.19 1.98 -2.90
N PHE A 161 5.18 1.21 -3.32
CA PHE A 161 5.93 1.51 -4.55
C PHE A 161 5.08 1.40 -5.81
N LEU A 162 4.12 0.49 -5.86
CA LEU A 162 3.19 0.39 -6.99
C LEU A 162 2.31 1.64 -7.09
N GLN A 163 1.82 2.16 -5.96
CA GLN A 163 0.92 3.32 -5.93
C GLN A 163 1.64 4.67 -6.00
N GLN A 164 2.87 4.76 -5.50
CA GLN A 164 3.66 6.00 -5.36
C GLN A 164 4.98 5.90 -6.12
N GLU A 165 4.91 5.40 -7.36
CA GLU A 165 6.08 4.96 -8.11
C GLU A 165 7.12 6.07 -8.32
N ASP A 166 6.69 7.31 -8.53
CA ASP A 166 7.54 8.47 -8.79
C ASP A 166 8.16 9.10 -7.53
N LYS A 167 7.79 8.62 -6.33
CA LYS A 167 8.31 9.15 -5.05
C LYS A 167 9.61 8.50 -4.59
N PHE A 168 9.98 7.36 -5.17
CA PHE A 168 11.14 6.58 -4.71
C PHE A 168 12.08 6.24 -5.87
N ASP A 169 13.38 6.43 -5.63
CA ASP A 169 14.42 6.03 -6.58
C ASP A 169 14.57 4.49 -6.67
N LEU A 170 15.23 4.03 -7.73
CA LEU A 170 15.42 2.60 -8.00
C LEU A 170 16.26 1.92 -6.89
N GLU A 171 17.26 2.61 -6.34
CA GLU A 171 18.10 2.06 -5.27
C GLU A 171 17.28 1.74 -4.02
N THR A 172 16.39 2.66 -3.62
CA THR A 172 15.46 2.48 -2.51
C THR A 172 14.50 1.33 -2.78
N LYS A 173 13.94 1.24 -4.00
CA LYS A 173 13.05 0.14 -4.38
C LYS A 173 13.75 -1.21 -4.30
N LEU A 174 14.98 -1.31 -4.82
CA LEU A 174 15.79 -2.53 -4.76
C LEU A 174 16.14 -2.93 -3.33
N ALA A 175 16.54 -1.99 -2.49
CA ALA A 175 16.86 -2.26 -1.08
C ALA A 175 15.65 -2.85 -0.34
N ASN A 176 14.48 -2.24 -0.52
CA ASN A 176 13.25 -2.69 0.11
C ASN A 176 12.74 -4.01 -0.48
N TRP A 177 12.85 -4.23 -1.79
CA TRP A 177 12.55 -5.52 -2.42
C TRP A 177 13.37 -6.65 -1.77
N ASN A 178 14.69 -6.48 -1.73
CA ASN A 178 15.61 -7.46 -1.15
C ASN A 178 15.38 -7.67 0.35
N TYR A 179 14.82 -6.68 1.05
CA TYR A 179 14.49 -6.81 2.46
C TYR A 179 13.17 -7.54 2.70
N TYR A 180 12.09 -7.15 2.00
CA TYR A 180 10.72 -7.55 2.32
C TYR A 180 10.23 -8.77 1.54
N GLU A 181 10.65 -9.00 0.29
CA GLU A 181 10.21 -10.19 -0.47
C GLU A 181 10.59 -11.50 0.24
N PRO A 182 11.82 -11.69 0.75
CA PRO A 182 12.17 -12.93 1.44
C PRO A 182 11.33 -13.18 2.70
N LYS A 183 10.74 -12.12 3.27
CA LYS A 183 9.90 -12.13 4.47
C LYS A 183 8.41 -12.25 4.18
N THR A 184 8.02 -12.25 2.91
CA THR A 184 6.62 -12.32 2.48
C THR A 184 6.22 -13.76 2.17
N LEU A 185 5.15 -14.24 2.80
CA LEU A 185 4.63 -15.60 2.59
C LEU A 185 3.68 -15.72 1.39
N HIS A 186 3.17 -14.59 0.89
CA HIS A 186 2.14 -14.56 -0.15
C HIS A 186 0.87 -15.34 0.23
N ASP A 187 0.51 -15.32 1.52
CA ASP A 187 -0.69 -15.98 2.06
C ASP A 187 -2.00 -15.32 1.57
N SER A 188 -1.90 -14.22 0.84
CA SER A 188 -3.00 -13.53 0.19
C SER A 188 -2.86 -13.56 -1.33
N SER A 189 -3.99 -13.81 -2.00
CA SER A 189 -4.08 -13.77 -3.47
C SER A 189 -3.72 -12.42 -4.11
N LEU A 190 -3.71 -11.33 -3.31
CA LEU A 190 -3.29 -9.98 -3.73
C LEU A 190 -1.77 -9.82 -3.86
N SER A 191 -1.00 -10.70 -3.19
CA SER A 191 0.44 -10.49 -3.02
C SER A 191 1.22 -10.74 -4.31
N LEU A 192 0.93 -11.85 -5.01
CA LEU A 192 1.71 -12.31 -6.15
C LEU A 192 1.68 -11.33 -7.33
N SER A 193 0.52 -10.74 -7.64
CA SER A 193 0.39 -9.80 -8.76
C SER A 193 1.17 -8.50 -8.51
N THR A 194 1.08 -7.96 -7.30
CA THR A 194 1.85 -6.77 -6.89
C THR A 194 3.35 -7.01 -7.01
N HIS A 195 3.84 -8.16 -6.49
CA HIS A 195 5.25 -8.51 -6.58
C HIS A 195 5.66 -8.81 -8.03
N SER A 196 4.81 -9.43 -8.84
CA SER A 196 5.08 -9.67 -10.26
C SER A 196 5.30 -8.35 -11.01
N VAL A 197 4.44 -7.35 -10.82
CA VAL A 197 4.62 -6.02 -11.44
C VAL A 197 5.95 -5.39 -11.00
N LEU A 198 6.25 -5.39 -9.71
CA LEU A 198 7.45 -4.75 -9.17
C LEU A 198 8.73 -5.51 -9.49
N ALA A 199 8.68 -6.84 -9.67
CA ALA A 199 9.80 -7.64 -10.18
C ALA A 199 10.23 -7.17 -11.58
N SER A 200 9.28 -6.75 -12.42
CA SER A 200 9.60 -6.10 -13.70
C SER A 200 10.29 -4.75 -13.47
N ASP A 201 9.79 -3.92 -12.55
CA ASP A 201 10.35 -2.61 -12.22
C ASP A 201 11.79 -2.69 -11.65
N VAL A 202 12.11 -3.76 -10.92
CA VAL A 202 13.47 -4.01 -10.39
C VAL A 202 14.38 -4.81 -11.33
N GLY A 203 13.95 -5.06 -12.57
CA GLY A 203 14.77 -5.68 -13.60
C GLY A 203 14.91 -7.22 -13.49
N ASN A 204 13.93 -7.89 -12.89
CA ASN A 204 13.88 -9.36 -12.79
C ASN A 204 12.63 -9.93 -13.51
N PRO A 205 12.65 -9.98 -14.86
CA PRO A 205 11.50 -10.43 -15.65
C PRO A 205 11.19 -11.92 -15.48
N GLU A 206 12.19 -12.74 -15.15
CA GLU A 206 12.02 -14.18 -14.91
C GLU A 206 11.17 -14.40 -13.65
N LEU A 207 11.56 -13.78 -12.53
CA LEU A 207 10.77 -13.81 -11.29
C LEU A 207 9.39 -13.17 -11.48
N SER A 208 9.31 -12.09 -12.26
CA SER A 208 8.03 -11.45 -12.60
C SER A 208 7.07 -12.42 -13.28
N TYR A 209 7.56 -13.22 -14.23
CA TYR A 209 6.78 -14.23 -14.93
C TYR A 209 6.42 -15.41 -14.03
N ASP A 210 7.34 -15.90 -13.20
CA ASP A 210 7.08 -16.98 -12.25
C ASP A 210 5.97 -16.61 -11.26
N LEU A 211 6.01 -15.39 -10.71
CA LEU A 211 4.97 -14.87 -9.81
C LEU A 211 3.62 -14.71 -10.53
N PHE A 212 3.63 -14.28 -11.80
CA PHE A 212 2.43 -14.21 -12.62
C PHE A 212 1.81 -15.59 -12.87
N GLN A 213 2.64 -16.60 -13.18
CA GLN A 213 2.16 -17.98 -13.37
C GLN A 213 1.55 -18.55 -12.09
N GLN A 214 2.14 -18.26 -10.94
CA GLN A 214 1.58 -18.65 -9.64
C GLN A 214 0.22 -17.98 -9.42
N ALA A 215 0.10 -16.66 -9.67
CA ALA A 215 -1.17 -15.94 -9.56
C ALA A 215 -2.25 -16.52 -10.50
N ALA A 216 -1.89 -16.79 -11.75
CA ALA A 216 -2.79 -17.39 -12.73
C ALA A 216 -3.21 -18.82 -12.36
N SER A 217 -2.40 -19.54 -11.59
CA SER A 217 -2.67 -20.91 -11.17
C SER A 217 -3.48 -21.00 -9.88
N ILE A 218 -3.83 -19.88 -9.23
CA ILE A 218 -4.64 -19.92 -8.01
C ILE A 218 -6.00 -20.57 -8.30
N ASP A 219 -6.78 -20.03 -9.25
CA ASP A 219 -8.14 -20.52 -9.49
C ASP A 219 -8.25 -21.66 -10.50
N ILE A 220 -7.30 -21.76 -11.44
CA ILE A 220 -7.35 -22.72 -12.56
C ILE A 220 -6.15 -23.68 -12.59
N GLY A 221 -5.32 -23.67 -11.55
CA GLY A 221 -4.14 -24.52 -11.46
C GLY A 221 -4.43 -25.90 -10.89
N GLN A 222 -3.38 -26.56 -10.40
CA GLN A 222 -3.44 -27.96 -9.95
C GLN A 222 -4.10 -28.13 -8.58
N ASN A 223 -4.13 -27.09 -7.74
CA ASN A 223 -4.77 -27.16 -6.43
C ASN A 223 -6.29 -27.00 -6.57
N MET A 224 -6.99 -28.11 -6.77
CA MET A 224 -8.45 -28.10 -7.01
C MET A 224 -9.30 -27.54 -5.87
N LYS A 225 -8.73 -27.32 -4.68
CA LYS A 225 -9.45 -26.81 -3.49
C LYS A 225 -9.20 -25.34 -3.22
N SER A 226 -8.29 -24.70 -3.96
CA SER A 226 -7.93 -23.29 -3.75
C SER A 226 -9.14 -22.35 -3.86
N SER A 227 -10.12 -22.67 -4.72
CA SER A 227 -11.29 -21.83 -5.01
C SER A 227 -12.61 -22.39 -4.47
N ASP A 228 -12.57 -23.32 -3.50
CA ASP A 228 -13.80 -23.87 -2.88
C ASP A 228 -14.66 -22.77 -2.24
N HIS A 229 -14.04 -21.67 -1.82
CA HIS A 229 -14.72 -20.49 -1.26
C HIS A 229 -15.16 -19.45 -2.30
N GLY A 230 -14.83 -19.65 -3.57
CA GLY A 230 -15.10 -18.72 -4.68
C GLY A 230 -13.84 -18.29 -5.42
N ILE A 231 -14.02 -17.52 -6.50
CA ILE A 231 -12.92 -16.99 -7.32
C ILE A 231 -12.16 -15.87 -6.60
N HIS A 232 -10.86 -15.75 -6.88
CA HIS A 232 -10.02 -14.70 -6.31
C HIS A 232 -10.05 -13.44 -7.21
N ALA A 233 -11.16 -12.70 -7.15
CA ALA A 233 -11.39 -11.54 -8.02
C ALA A 233 -10.25 -10.50 -8.03
N ALA A 234 -9.64 -10.22 -6.87
CA ALA A 234 -8.50 -9.32 -6.77
C ALA A 234 -7.26 -9.85 -7.51
N SER A 235 -7.01 -11.16 -7.45
CA SER A 235 -5.94 -11.81 -8.22
C SER A 235 -6.19 -11.73 -9.72
N ILE A 236 -7.44 -11.93 -10.15
CA ILE A 236 -7.82 -11.82 -11.57
C ILE A 236 -7.58 -10.41 -12.10
N GLY A 237 -7.97 -9.37 -11.36
CA GLY A 237 -7.62 -7.99 -11.70
C GLY A 237 -6.10 -7.75 -11.67
N GLY A 238 -5.41 -8.36 -10.71
CA GLY A 238 -3.96 -8.34 -10.60
C GLY A 238 -3.23 -8.95 -11.80
N MET A 239 -3.73 -10.04 -12.39
CA MET A 239 -3.15 -10.63 -13.59
C MET A 239 -3.15 -9.66 -14.78
N TRP A 240 -4.23 -8.88 -14.95
CA TRP A 240 -4.26 -7.82 -15.96
C TRP A 240 -3.19 -6.77 -15.67
N GLN A 241 -2.99 -6.40 -14.40
CA GLN A 241 -1.92 -5.47 -14.00
C GLN A 241 -0.53 -6.06 -14.27
N CYS A 242 -0.28 -7.35 -14.02
CA CYS A 242 1.01 -7.97 -14.38
C CYS A 242 1.34 -7.77 -15.87
N VAL A 243 0.37 -7.94 -16.75
CA VAL A 243 0.58 -7.79 -18.19
C VAL A 243 0.75 -6.33 -18.60
N VAL A 244 -0.14 -5.45 -18.14
CA VAL A 244 -0.15 -4.03 -18.59
C VAL A 244 0.88 -3.21 -17.84
N TYR A 245 0.90 -3.33 -16.51
CA TYR A 245 1.80 -2.58 -15.63
C TYR A 245 3.16 -3.26 -15.48
N GLY A 246 3.23 -4.59 -15.39
CA GLY A 246 4.51 -5.29 -15.34
C GLY A 246 5.16 -5.36 -16.72
N PHE A 247 4.82 -6.40 -17.49
CA PHE A 247 5.49 -6.72 -18.76
C PHE A 247 5.41 -5.63 -19.82
N GLY A 248 4.27 -4.92 -19.88
CA GLY A 248 4.07 -3.81 -20.82
C GLY A 248 4.62 -2.48 -20.33
N GLY A 249 5.05 -2.36 -19.07
CA GLY A 249 5.63 -1.13 -18.52
C GLY A 249 4.71 0.10 -18.54
N VAL A 250 3.39 -0.07 -18.70
CA VAL A 250 2.46 1.05 -18.90
C VAL A 250 2.18 1.75 -17.57
N ARG A 251 2.38 3.07 -17.51
CA ARG A 251 2.02 3.90 -16.35
C ARG A 251 1.50 5.28 -16.74
N MET A 252 0.80 5.89 -15.80
CA MET A 252 0.30 7.26 -15.86
C MET A 252 0.94 8.06 -14.73
N LEU A 253 1.95 8.87 -15.01
CA LEU A 253 2.64 9.70 -14.01
C LEU A 253 2.45 11.19 -14.34
N GLY A 254 1.88 11.95 -13.41
CA GLY A 254 1.60 13.38 -13.62
C GLY A 254 0.73 13.66 -14.86
N GLY A 255 -0.18 12.75 -15.20
CA GLY A 255 -1.02 12.83 -16.41
C GLY A 255 -0.31 12.48 -17.72
N LYS A 256 0.93 11.97 -17.66
CA LYS A 256 1.69 11.53 -18.84
C LYS A 256 1.79 10.01 -18.88
N LEU A 257 1.55 9.46 -20.08
CA LEU A 257 1.76 8.05 -20.38
C LEU A 257 3.26 7.75 -20.45
N ARG A 258 3.69 6.70 -19.73
CA ARG A 258 5.02 6.10 -19.82
C ARG A 258 4.88 4.63 -20.22
N ILE A 259 5.77 4.17 -21.08
CA ILE A 259 5.95 2.77 -21.49
C ILE A 259 7.46 2.52 -21.51
N ASN A 260 7.93 1.48 -20.83
CA ASN A 260 9.34 1.11 -20.72
C ASN A 260 9.66 -0.12 -21.58
#